data_AF-A0A7V9ATW2-F1
#
_entry.id   AF-A0A7V9ATW2-F1
#
_cell.length_a   1.000
_cell.length_b   1.000
_cell.length_c   1.000
_cell.angle_alpha   90.00
_cell.angle_beta   90.00
_cell.angle_gamma   90.00
#
_symmetry.space_group_name_H-M   'P 1'
#
loop_
_entity.id
_entity.type
_entity.pdbx_description
1 polymer ?
#
loop_
_entity_poly.entity_id
_entity_poly.type
_entity_poly.pdbx_seq_one_letter_code
_entity_poly.pdbx_strand_id
1 'polypeptide(L)'
;MINRLIELSLRNRFIVVALAIALGGWGWWAMRVTPIDAIPDLSDNQVIVFTDWVGHSPQEVEDQVTYPLTANLQGLAGVRVVRSQSAFGFSMIYVVFEDTVDLYFARARVLERMNLLASKLPAGVTPVLGPDATGVGHVFWYTVESPNHSLRELRSLQDWFIKYQLNAVPGVAEVASVGGHVQQYQIDIDPNRLRLYNLPLSAVVEAVRRSNANVGGNVIESNGAWLIVRGVGLIRSIDDVKKIVIGASGGVPVYVEQVADVRVGDAFRVASLVKGAKEAVGGVVVARTGTNTKEVIDAVKA
;
A
#
# COMPACT_ATOMS: atom_id res chain seq x y z
N MET A 1 58.85 -26.05 7.77
CA MET A 1 57.40 -26.10 8.15
C MET A 1 56.53 -26.69 7.05
N ILE A 2 56.60 -26.19 5.81
CA ILE A 2 55.81 -26.73 4.68
C ILE A 2 56.08 -28.23 4.44
N ASN A 3 57.34 -28.66 4.41
CA ASN A 3 57.69 -30.08 4.24
C ASN A 3 57.06 -30.98 5.32
N ARG A 4 56.91 -30.47 6.54
CA ARG A 4 56.31 -31.20 7.66
C ARG A 4 54.79 -31.35 7.50
N LEU A 5 54.11 -30.36 6.92
CA LEU A 5 52.68 -30.43 6.58
C LEU A 5 52.42 -31.40 5.43
N ILE A 6 53.29 -31.40 4.41
CA ILE A 6 53.21 -32.34 3.29
C ILE A 6 53.43 -33.77 3.80
N GLU A 7 54.47 -34.00 4.59
CA GLU A 7 54.78 -35.30 5.18
C GLU A 7 53.62 -35.81 6.07
N LEU A 8 53.04 -34.94 6.92
CA LEU A 8 51.89 -35.28 7.76
C LEU A 8 50.65 -35.62 6.92
N SER A 9 50.44 -34.93 5.80
CA SER A 9 49.33 -35.16 4.88
C SER A 9 49.49 -36.49 4.13
N LEU A 10 50.71 -36.80 3.67
CA LEU A 10 51.03 -38.06 2.99
C LEU A 10 50.92 -39.27 3.94
N ARG A 11 51.37 -39.12 5.20
CA ARG A 11 51.28 -40.18 6.20
C ARG A 11 49.84 -40.48 6.61
N ASN A 12 48.97 -39.47 6.60
CA ASN A 12 47.55 -39.58 6.96
C ASN A 12 46.62 -39.55 5.73
N ARG A 13 47.03 -40.17 4.61
CA ARG A 13 46.31 -40.13 3.32
C ARG A 13 44.80 -40.40 3.41
N PHE A 14 44.38 -41.32 4.28
CA PHE A 14 42.97 -41.66 4.45
C PHE A 14 42.19 -40.50 5.08
N ILE A 15 42.75 -39.88 6.12
CA ILE A 15 42.14 -38.72 6.80
C ILE A 15 42.05 -37.55 5.84
N VAL A 16 43.10 -37.30 5.04
CA VAL A 16 43.11 -36.22 4.05
C VAL A 16 42.03 -36.43 2.98
N VAL A 17 41.88 -37.65 2.45
CA VAL A 17 40.82 -37.96 1.47
C VAL A 17 39.44 -37.86 2.10
N ALA A 18 39.25 -38.36 3.32
CA ALA A 18 37.97 -38.24 4.04
C ALA A 18 37.59 -36.77 4.28
N LEU A 19 38.54 -35.93 4.68
CA LEU A 19 38.34 -34.49 4.84
C LEU A 19 38.01 -33.81 3.51
N ALA A 20 38.70 -34.19 2.42
CA ALA A 20 38.41 -33.66 1.09
C ALA A 20 36.99 -34.03 0.61
N ILE A 21 36.55 -35.27 0.85
CA ILE A 21 35.18 -35.70 0.55
C ILE A 21 34.17 -34.95 1.41
N ALA A 22 34.44 -34.79 2.72
CA ALA A 22 33.56 -34.04 3.61
C ALA A 22 33.45 -32.56 3.19
N LEU A 23 34.57 -31.92 2.83
CA LEU A 23 34.60 -30.56 2.28
C LEU A 23 33.88 -30.47 0.93
N GLY A 24 34.02 -31.47 0.06
CA GLY A 24 33.29 -31.55 -1.21
C GLY A 24 31.79 -31.69 -1.01
N GLY A 25 31.36 -32.53 -0.06
CA GLY A 25 29.96 -32.69 0.33
C GLY A 25 29.38 -31.42 0.95
N TRP A 26 30.13 -30.75 1.82
CA TRP A 26 29.74 -29.44 2.36
C TRP A 26 29.65 -28.40 1.24
N GLY A 27 30.65 -28.29 0.37
CA GLY A 27 30.64 -27.38 -0.78
C GLY A 27 29.42 -27.59 -1.68
N TRP A 28 29.08 -28.84 -1.97
CA TRP A 28 27.86 -29.19 -2.72
C TRP A 28 26.59 -28.74 -2.01
N TRP A 29 26.49 -28.98 -0.69
CA TRP A 29 25.35 -28.51 0.11
C TRP A 29 25.27 -26.97 0.13
N ALA A 30 26.39 -26.28 0.31
CA ALA A 30 26.46 -24.82 0.31
C ALA A 30 26.03 -24.23 -1.05
N MET A 31 26.45 -24.83 -2.17
CA MET A 31 26.00 -24.43 -3.50
C MET A 31 24.49 -24.59 -3.71
N ARG A 32 23.85 -25.53 -3.00
CA ARG A 32 22.41 -25.78 -3.11
C ARG A 32 21.55 -24.86 -2.24
N VAL A 33 22.11 -24.33 -1.16
CA VAL A 33 21.39 -23.50 -0.17
C VAL A 33 21.72 -22.00 -0.29
N THR A 34 22.84 -21.64 -0.92
CA THR A 34 23.21 -20.23 -1.14
C THR A 34 22.12 -19.51 -1.95
N PRO A 35 21.57 -18.38 -1.47
CA PRO A 35 20.61 -17.57 -2.22
C PRO A 35 21.17 -17.14 -3.57
N ILE A 36 20.32 -17.14 -4.59
CA ILE A 36 20.71 -16.73 -5.93
C ILE A 36 19.84 -15.55 -6.37
N ASP A 37 20.50 -14.52 -6.87
CA ASP A 37 19.86 -13.39 -7.54
C ASP A 37 20.56 -13.11 -8.87
N ALA A 38 19.86 -12.49 -9.80
CA ALA A 38 20.38 -12.16 -11.12
C ALA A 38 21.40 -11.01 -11.05
N ILE A 39 21.18 -10.08 -10.13
CA ILE A 39 22.03 -8.91 -9.87
C ILE A 39 22.18 -8.72 -8.36
N PRO A 40 23.33 -8.20 -7.88
CA PRO A 40 23.44 -7.75 -6.50
C PRO A 40 22.50 -6.56 -6.26
N ASP A 41 21.97 -6.45 -5.04
CA ASP A 41 21.21 -5.27 -4.65
C ASP A 41 22.17 -4.07 -4.52
N LEU A 42 21.98 -3.08 -5.39
CA LEU A 42 22.75 -1.83 -5.45
C LEU A 42 21.94 -0.64 -4.91
N SER A 43 20.81 -0.90 -4.26
CA SER A 43 19.91 0.15 -3.78
C SER A 43 20.48 0.87 -2.57
N ASP A 44 20.26 2.18 -2.51
CA ASP A 44 20.48 2.98 -1.30
C ASP A 44 19.66 2.39 -0.13
N ASN A 45 20.23 2.34 1.07
CA ASN A 45 19.50 2.03 2.30
C ASN A 45 18.56 3.19 2.63
N GLN A 46 17.30 3.10 2.21
CA GLN A 46 16.36 4.21 2.27
C GLN A 46 15.01 3.81 2.85
N VAL A 47 14.39 4.78 3.53
CA VAL A 47 13.02 4.68 4.03
C VAL A 47 12.16 5.70 3.29
N ILE A 48 11.11 5.21 2.64
CA ILE A 48 10.14 6.07 1.95
C ILE A 48 9.06 6.49 2.95
N VAL A 49 8.75 7.78 2.96
CA VAL A 49 7.57 8.35 3.63
C VAL A 49 6.67 8.93 2.56
N PHE A 50 5.46 8.40 2.46
CA PHE A 50 4.45 8.85 1.51
C PHE A 50 3.32 9.54 2.27
N THR A 51 2.75 10.60 1.72
CA THR A 51 1.68 11.36 2.38
C THR A 51 0.69 11.87 1.36
N ASP A 52 -0.55 11.38 1.43
CA ASP A 52 -1.66 11.86 0.61
C ASP A 52 -2.26 13.14 1.18
N TRP A 53 -2.44 14.14 0.33
CA TRP A 53 -3.17 15.37 0.62
C TRP A 53 -3.92 15.90 -0.60
N VAL A 54 -4.87 15.08 -1.07
CA VAL A 54 -5.62 15.27 -2.32
C VAL A 54 -6.24 16.65 -2.42
N GLY A 55 -6.16 17.25 -3.62
CA GLY A 55 -6.79 18.54 -3.95
C GLY A 55 -5.92 19.78 -3.73
N HIS A 56 -4.69 19.61 -3.25
CA HIS A 56 -3.75 20.71 -2.98
C HIS A 56 -2.67 20.82 -4.05
N SER A 57 -2.25 22.06 -4.33
CA SER A 57 -1.18 22.36 -5.27
C SER A 57 0.19 21.86 -4.78
N PRO A 58 1.16 21.61 -5.68
CA PRO A 58 2.51 21.20 -5.28
C PRO A 58 3.17 22.16 -4.27
N GLN A 59 2.91 23.47 -4.39
CA GLN A 59 3.46 24.47 -3.47
C GLN A 59 2.84 24.35 -2.06
N GLU A 60 1.53 24.18 -1.96
CA GLU A 60 0.86 23.98 -0.66
C GLU A 60 1.35 22.69 0.01
N VAL A 61 1.47 21.61 -0.76
CA VAL A 61 2.02 20.33 -0.29
C VAL A 61 3.45 20.50 0.21
N GLU A 62 4.29 21.25 -0.51
CA GLU A 62 5.65 21.55 -0.08
C GLU A 62 5.65 22.27 1.27
N ASP A 63 4.92 23.39 1.37
CA ASP A 63 4.98 24.28 2.54
C ASP A 63 4.35 23.67 3.80
N GLN A 64 3.28 22.88 3.66
CA GLN A 64 2.48 22.39 4.79
C GLN A 64 2.76 20.93 5.17
N VAL A 65 3.33 20.13 4.26
CA VAL A 65 3.54 18.69 4.47
C VAL A 65 5.01 18.32 4.28
N THR A 66 5.55 18.52 3.08
CA THR A 66 6.88 18.02 2.74
C THR A 66 7.97 18.71 3.55
N TYR A 67 7.99 20.04 3.58
CA TYR A 67 9.03 20.82 4.25
C TYR A 67 9.07 20.57 5.77
N PRO A 68 7.93 20.58 6.51
CA PRO A 68 7.93 20.20 7.92
C PRO A 68 8.45 18.78 8.16
N LEU A 69 8.14 17.82 7.30
CA LEU A 69 8.62 16.45 7.43
C LEU A 69 10.13 16.35 7.14
N THR A 70 10.60 16.86 6.00
CA THR A 70 12.00 16.75 5.58
C THR A 70 12.95 17.43 6.56
N ALA A 71 12.64 18.64 7.01
CA ALA A 71 13.46 19.39 7.97
C ALA A 71 13.64 18.64 9.30
N ASN A 72 12.64 17.88 9.73
CA ASN A 72 12.69 17.12 10.98
C ASN A 72 13.28 15.71 10.80
N LEU A 73 13.17 15.12 9.60
CA LEU A 73 13.76 13.82 9.26
C LEU A 73 15.27 13.93 8.99
N GLN A 74 15.75 15.08 8.51
CA GLN A 74 17.16 15.30 8.23
C GLN A 74 18.06 15.21 9.47
N GLY A 75 17.52 15.52 10.66
CA GLY A 75 18.24 15.44 11.92
C GLY A 75 18.30 14.04 12.56
N LEU A 76 17.80 13.01 11.88
CA LEU A 76 17.87 11.64 12.39
C LEU A 76 19.30 11.09 12.32
N ALA A 77 19.71 10.35 13.35
CA ALA A 77 21.02 9.72 13.40
C ALA A 77 21.20 8.74 12.23
N GLY A 78 22.34 8.84 11.55
CA GLY A 78 22.67 7.98 10.41
C GLY A 78 22.01 8.36 9.09
N VAL A 79 21.27 9.48 9.02
CA VAL A 79 20.77 10.00 7.74
C VAL A 79 21.92 10.66 6.97
N ARG A 80 22.10 10.19 5.73
CA ARG A 80 23.06 10.74 4.77
C ARG A 80 22.45 11.87 3.96
N VAL A 81 21.24 11.66 3.44
CA VAL A 81 20.50 12.67 2.66
C VAL A 81 19.01 12.42 2.72
N VAL A 82 18.23 13.51 2.73
CA VAL A 82 16.78 13.46 2.55
C VAL A 82 16.45 14.06 1.18
N ARG A 83 15.78 13.28 0.33
CA ARG A 83 15.26 13.74 -0.96
C ARG A 83 13.74 13.80 -0.86
N SER A 84 13.09 14.75 -1.53
CA SER A 84 11.64 14.83 -1.52
C SER A 84 11.09 15.30 -2.86
N GLN A 85 9.83 14.96 -3.09
CA GLN A 85 9.05 15.40 -4.23
C GLN A 85 7.65 15.78 -3.75
N SER A 86 7.26 17.01 -4.05
CA SER A 86 5.91 17.53 -3.82
C SER A 86 5.18 17.60 -5.16
N ALA A 87 4.04 16.91 -5.25
CA ALA A 87 3.21 16.85 -6.44
C ALA A 87 1.77 17.20 -6.09
N PHE A 88 0.92 17.34 -7.11
CA PHE A 88 -0.49 17.65 -6.90
C PHE A 88 -1.16 16.54 -6.10
N GLY A 89 -1.56 16.85 -4.87
CA GLY A 89 -2.27 15.93 -4.00
C GLY A 89 -1.43 14.94 -3.20
N PHE A 90 -0.09 14.93 -3.31
CA PHE A 90 0.75 14.03 -2.50
C PHE A 90 2.19 14.52 -2.32
N SER A 91 2.81 14.06 -1.24
CA SER A 91 4.22 14.21 -0.91
C SER A 91 4.92 12.86 -0.84
N MET A 92 6.12 12.77 -1.42
CA MET A 92 6.97 11.59 -1.36
C MET A 92 8.38 11.97 -0.89
N ILE A 93 8.81 11.39 0.22
CA ILE A 93 10.09 11.68 0.86
C ILE A 93 10.92 10.40 0.93
N TYR A 94 12.16 10.48 0.50
CA TYR A 94 13.16 9.42 0.58
C TYR A 94 14.21 9.80 1.63
N VAL A 95 14.20 9.12 2.75
CA VAL A 95 15.20 9.28 3.81
C VAL A 95 16.28 8.24 3.58
N VAL A 96 17.44 8.67 3.09
CA VAL A 96 18.56 7.80 2.77
C VAL A 96 19.55 7.78 3.94
N PHE A 97 19.83 6.59 4.45
CA PHE A 97 20.74 6.35 5.56
C PHE A 97 22.13 5.96 5.05
N GLU A 98 23.11 6.01 5.96
CA GLU A 98 24.41 5.39 5.74
C GLU A 98 24.26 3.86 5.62
N ASP A 99 25.09 3.22 4.80
CA ASP A 99 25.00 1.78 4.48
C ASP A 99 25.16 0.88 5.72
N THR A 100 25.83 1.37 6.77
CA THR A 100 26.04 0.63 8.02
C THR A 100 24.81 0.58 8.92
N VAL A 101 23.76 1.35 8.63
CA VAL A 101 22.57 1.43 9.46
C VAL A 101 21.62 0.28 9.14
N ASP A 102 21.13 -0.43 10.14
CA ASP A 102 20.10 -1.45 9.93
C ASP A 102 18.79 -0.83 9.41
N LEU A 103 18.18 -1.43 8.38
CA LEU A 103 16.97 -0.91 7.74
C LEU A 103 15.79 -0.85 8.72
N TYR A 104 15.61 -1.85 9.58
CA TYR A 104 14.49 -1.86 10.53
C TYR A 104 14.70 -0.84 11.65
N PHE A 105 15.94 -0.62 12.08
CA PHE A 105 16.30 0.50 12.96
C PHE A 105 15.95 1.84 12.31
N ALA A 106 16.37 2.06 11.06
CA ALA A 106 16.07 3.27 10.29
C ALA A 106 14.55 3.50 10.20
N ARG A 107 13.78 2.47 9.83
CA ARG A 107 12.30 2.52 9.77
C ARG A 107 11.68 2.88 11.12
N ALA A 108 12.18 2.31 12.22
CA ALA A 108 11.70 2.62 13.57
C ALA A 108 12.01 4.07 13.98
N ARG A 109 13.20 4.59 13.63
CA ARG A 109 13.57 6.01 13.89
C ARG A 109 12.70 6.97 13.10
N VAL A 110 12.41 6.67 11.84
CA VAL A 110 11.53 7.47 10.99
C VAL A 110 10.10 7.46 11.54
N LEU A 111 9.58 6.29 11.93
CA LEU A 111 8.24 6.18 12.52
C LEU A 111 8.10 6.99 13.81
N GLU A 112 9.09 6.90 14.70
CA GLU A 112 9.12 7.69 15.94
C GLU A 112 9.03 9.20 15.62
N ARG A 113 9.82 9.66 14.65
CA ARG A 113 9.83 11.08 14.25
C ARG A 113 8.51 11.51 13.62
N MET A 114 7.93 10.69 12.75
CA MET A 114 6.64 10.97 12.12
C MET A 114 5.52 11.11 13.14
N ASN A 115 5.47 10.25 14.15
CA ASN A 115 4.46 10.31 15.21
C ASN A 115 4.51 11.62 16.00
N LEU A 116 5.71 12.16 16.26
CA LEU A 116 5.87 13.46 16.92
C LEU A 116 5.37 14.62 16.04
N LEU A 117 5.50 14.49 14.72
CA LEU A 117 5.14 15.53 13.75
C LEU A 117 3.68 15.47 13.30
N ALA A 118 2.94 14.40 13.62
CA ALA A 118 1.53 14.26 13.26
C ALA A 118 0.68 15.46 13.72
N SER A 119 1.02 16.08 14.86
CA SER A 119 0.35 17.29 15.38
C SER A 119 0.61 18.57 14.58
N LYS A 120 1.67 18.60 13.76
CA LYS A 120 2.07 19.75 12.93
C LYS A 120 1.55 19.66 11.50
N LEU A 121 0.95 18.53 11.12
CA LEU A 121 0.40 18.32 9.79
C LEU A 121 -1.05 18.80 9.72
N PRO A 122 -1.56 19.16 8.52
CA PRO A 122 -2.95 19.52 8.33
C PRO A 122 -3.91 18.41 8.81
N ALA A 123 -5.11 18.81 9.24
CA ALA A 123 -6.11 17.87 9.76
C ALA A 123 -6.44 16.79 8.72
N GLY A 124 -6.38 15.52 9.15
CA GLY A 124 -6.66 14.36 8.29
C GLY A 124 -5.49 13.89 7.42
N VAL A 125 -4.36 14.61 7.41
CA VAL A 125 -3.15 14.19 6.69
C VAL A 125 -2.35 13.24 7.57
N THR A 126 -2.17 12.00 7.11
CA THR A 126 -1.42 10.97 7.84
C THR A 126 -0.27 10.46 6.98
N PRO A 127 0.98 10.73 7.34
CA PRO A 127 2.13 10.22 6.61
C PRO A 127 2.28 8.72 6.90
N VAL A 128 2.59 7.93 5.87
CA VAL A 128 2.73 6.48 5.93
C VAL A 128 4.12 6.05 5.48
N LEU A 129 4.64 4.98 6.10
CA LEU A 129 5.87 4.36 5.63
C LEU A 129 5.61 3.57 4.36
N GLY A 130 6.51 3.69 3.38
CA GLY A 130 6.55 2.81 2.22
C GLY A 130 6.91 1.36 2.59
N PRO A 131 6.81 0.43 1.64
CA PRO A 131 7.13 -0.97 1.84
C PRO A 131 8.59 -1.17 2.30
N ASP A 132 8.90 -2.32 2.89
CA ASP A 132 10.26 -2.73 3.24
C ASP A 132 11.02 -3.32 2.04
N ALA A 133 10.99 -2.57 0.94
CA ALA A 133 11.57 -2.92 -0.35
C ALA A 133 12.10 -1.69 -1.08
N THR A 134 12.87 -1.92 -2.13
CA THR A 134 13.51 -0.90 -2.97
C THR A 134 13.00 -0.99 -4.41
N GLY A 135 13.41 -0.06 -5.28
CA GLY A 135 12.99 -0.04 -6.69
C GLY A 135 13.45 -1.26 -7.50
N VAL A 136 14.50 -1.98 -7.06
CA VAL A 136 14.92 -3.26 -7.68
C VAL A 136 14.11 -4.45 -7.17
N GLY A 137 13.31 -4.27 -6.11
CA GLY A 137 12.48 -5.32 -5.53
C GLY A 137 11.30 -5.73 -6.40
N HIS A 138 11.11 -5.15 -7.58
CA HIS A 138 10.05 -5.54 -8.52
C HIS A 138 10.37 -6.90 -9.17
N VAL A 139 9.88 -7.99 -8.57
CA VAL A 139 10.28 -9.35 -8.95
C VAL A 139 9.30 -10.05 -9.89
N PHE A 140 8.02 -9.68 -9.88
CA PHE A 140 7.01 -10.33 -10.73
C PHE A 140 5.92 -9.35 -11.16
N TRP A 141 5.78 -9.17 -12.47
CA TRP A 141 4.73 -8.35 -13.08
C TRP A 141 3.72 -9.26 -13.78
N TYR A 142 2.44 -8.99 -13.59
CA TYR A 142 1.37 -9.75 -14.23
C TYR A 142 0.20 -8.86 -14.64
N THR A 143 -0.60 -9.37 -15.59
CA THR A 143 -1.88 -8.79 -15.97
C THR A 143 -3.01 -9.74 -15.60
N VAL A 144 -4.13 -9.17 -15.15
CA VAL A 144 -5.38 -9.89 -14.88
C VAL A 144 -6.27 -9.73 -16.12
N GLU A 145 -6.62 -10.83 -16.75
CA GLU A 145 -7.30 -10.83 -18.05
C GLU A 145 -8.57 -11.67 -17.98
N SER A 146 -9.65 -11.15 -18.57
CA SER A 146 -10.88 -11.89 -18.79
C SER A 146 -11.60 -11.34 -20.03
N PRO A 147 -12.16 -12.21 -20.89
CA PRO A 147 -12.92 -11.77 -22.04
C PRO A 147 -14.29 -11.16 -21.67
N ASN A 148 -14.81 -11.46 -20.47
CA ASN A 148 -16.18 -11.14 -20.07
C ASN A 148 -16.28 -10.11 -18.94
N HIS A 149 -15.15 -9.58 -18.45
CA HIS A 149 -15.15 -8.60 -17.36
C HIS A 149 -14.56 -7.27 -17.84
N SER A 150 -15.13 -6.19 -17.33
CA SER A 150 -14.63 -4.83 -17.50
C SER A 150 -13.33 -4.61 -16.72
N LEU A 151 -12.56 -3.59 -17.10
CA LEU A 151 -11.36 -3.16 -16.36
C LEU A 151 -11.67 -2.78 -14.90
N ARG A 152 -12.91 -2.36 -14.61
CA ARG A 152 -13.36 -2.05 -13.24
C ARG A 152 -13.53 -3.30 -12.39
N GLU A 153 -14.16 -4.33 -12.94
CA GLU A 153 -14.34 -5.63 -12.27
C GLU A 153 -12.99 -6.31 -12.06
N LEU A 154 -12.12 -6.28 -13.08
CA LEU A 154 -10.75 -6.82 -12.98
C LEU A 154 -9.92 -6.07 -11.94
N ARG A 155 -10.06 -4.73 -11.85
CA ARG A 155 -9.42 -3.94 -10.79
C ARG A 155 -9.93 -4.28 -9.40
N SER A 156 -11.24 -4.52 -9.27
CA SER A 156 -11.83 -4.96 -8.01
C SER A 156 -11.34 -6.35 -7.61
N LEU A 157 -11.25 -7.29 -8.56
CA LEU A 157 -10.68 -8.61 -8.33
C LEU A 157 -9.20 -8.52 -7.91
N GLN A 158 -8.43 -7.67 -8.57
CA GLN A 158 -7.03 -7.42 -8.24
C GLN A 158 -6.88 -6.90 -6.81
N ASP A 159 -7.60 -5.83 -6.45
CA ASP A 159 -7.45 -5.15 -5.15
C ASP A 159 -8.00 -5.96 -3.98
N TRP A 160 -9.10 -6.70 -4.18
CA TRP A 160 -9.85 -7.34 -3.09
C TRP A 160 -9.67 -8.85 -2.98
N PHE A 161 -8.97 -9.48 -3.94
CA PHE A 161 -8.73 -10.92 -3.91
C PHE A 161 -7.26 -11.25 -4.18
N ILE A 162 -6.76 -10.95 -5.39
CA ILE A 162 -5.42 -11.37 -5.83
C ILE A 162 -4.34 -10.72 -4.97
N LYS A 163 -4.43 -9.41 -4.73
CA LYS A 163 -3.49 -8.66 -3.90
C LYS A 163 -3.30 -9.28 -2.52
N TYR A 164 -4.38 -9.72 -1.86
CA TYR A 164 -4.30 -10.31 -0.52
C TYR A 164 -3.65 -11.69 -0.52
N GLN A 165 -3.94 -12.52 -1.53
CA GLN A 165 -3.32 -13.84 -1.64
C GLN A 165 -1.82 -13.74 -1.88
N LEU A 166 -1.41 -12.85 -2.78
CA LEU A 166 0.00 -12.67 -3.11
C LEU A 166 0.78 -11.98 -1.99
N ASN A 167 0.18 -11.03 -1.25
CA ASN A 167 0.81 -10.43 -0.07
C ASN A 167 1.05 -11.42 1.07
N ALA A 168 0.29 -12.53 1.12
CA ALA A 168 0.47 -13.56 2.14
C ALA A 168 1.69 -14.47 1.87
N VAL A 169 2.28 -14.39 0.67
CA VAL A 169 3.44 -15.20 0.29
C VAL A 169 4.69 -14.74 1.05
N PRO A 170 5.42 -15.65 1.73
CA PRO A 170 6.64 -15.31 2.42
C PRO A 170 7.67 -14.60 1.52
N GLY A 171 8.26 -13.52 2.03
CA GLY A 171 9.25 -12.72 1.32
C GLY A 171 8.66 -11.63 0.41
N VAL A 172 7.35 -11.60 0.21
CA VAL A 172 6.67 -10.45 -0.41
C VAL A 172 6.57 -9.30 0.60
N ALA A 173 6.99 -8.11 0.18
CA ALA A 173 6.84 -6.86 0.92
C ALA A 173 5.51 -6.17 0.60
N GLU A 174 5.18 -6.11 -0.70
CA GLU A 174 3.96 -5.49 -1.18
C GLU A 174 3.54 -6.06 -2.53
N VAL A 175 2.24 -6.08 -2.78
CA VAL A 175 1.65 -6.26 -4.11
C VAL A 175 0.92 -4.97 -4.49
N ALA A 176 1.53 -4.22 -5.39
CA ALA A 176 1.02 -2.94 -5.87
C ALA A 176 0.14 -3.16 -7.10
N SER A 177 -1.09 -2.63 -7.06
CA SER A 177 -2.01 -2.71 -8.20
C SER A 177 -1.75 -1.60 -9.20
N VAL A 178 -1.76 -1.93 -10.50
CA VAL A 178 -1.45 -0.98 -11.58
C VAL A 178 -2.50 -1.06 -12.68
N GLY A 179 -2.94 0.10 -13.17
CA GLY A 179 -3.97 0.22 -14.21
C GLY A 179 -5.39 -0.09 -13.72
N GLY A 180 -6.32 -0.22 -14.66
CA GLY A 180 -7.73 -0.44 -14.38
C GLY A 180 -8.47 0.74 -13.78
N HIS A 181 -9.75 0.50 -13.47
CA HIS A 181 -10.67 1.53 -12.99
C HIS A 181 -11.13 1.22 -11.56
N VAL A 182 -10.86 2.12 -10.62
CA VAL A 182 -11.37 1.97 -9.25
C VAL A 182 -12.81 2.44 -9.22
N GLN A 183 -13.72 1.56 -8.81
CA GLN A 183 -15.15 1.87 -8.73
C GLN A 183 -15.40 3.00 -7.73
N GLN A 184 -16.17 4.01 -8.14
CA GLN A 184 -16.57 5.13 -7.28
C GLN A 184 -18.07 5.42 -7.43
N TYR A 185 -18.78 5.57 -6.32
CA TYR A 185 -20.13 6.12 -6.32
C TYR A 185 -20.04 7.64 -6.45
N GLN A 186 -20.60 8.20 -7.52
CA GLN A 186 -20.54 9.62 -7.84
C GLN A 186 -21.94 10.23 -7.67
N ILE A 187 -21.98 11.38 -6.99
CA ILE A 187 -23.19 12.18 -6.76
C ILE A 187 -22.98 13.49 -7.53
N ASP A 188 -23.52 13.54 -8.74
CA ASP A 188 -23.40 14.68 -9.65
C ASP A 188 -24.53 15.67 -9.35
N ILE A 189 -24.20 16.68 -8.52
CA ILE A 189 -25.17 17.62 -7.97
C ILE A 189 -25.55 18.69 -9.01
N ASP A 190 -26.85 18.97 -9.13
CA ASP A 190 -27.38 20.07 -9.95
C ASP A 190 -27.53 21.34 -9.09
N PRO A 191 -26.72 22.39 -9.32
CA PRO A 191 -26.77 23.63 -8.53
C PRO A 191 -28.12 24.35 -8.64
N ASN A 192 -28.86 24.19 -9.75
CA ASN A 192 -30.16 24.83 -9.92
C ASN A 192 -31.22 24.15 -9.05
N ARG A 193 -31.20 22.81 -8.97
CA ARG A 193 -32.10 22.06 -8.08
C ARG A 193 -31.85 22.39 -6.61
N LEU A 194 -30.58 22.50 -6.21
CA LEU A 194 -30.24 22.96 -4.86
C LEU A 194 -30.85 24.32 -4.52
N ARG A 195 -30.79 25.29 -5.45
CA ARG A 195 -31.40 26.61 -5.25
C ARG A 195 -32.92 26.54 -5.12
N LEU A 196 -33.60 25.68 -5.89
CA LEU A 196 -35.07 25.52 -5.79
C LEU A 196 -35.51 25.04 -4.41
N TYR A 197 -34.71 24.19 -3.76
CA TYR A 197 -34.97 23.72 -2.40
C TYR A 197 -34.33 24.61 -1.31
N ASN A 198 -33.65 25.70 -1.69
CA ASN A 198 -32.89 26.57 -0.78
C ASN A 198 -31.89 25.79 0.10
N LEU A 199 -31.23 24.77 -0.49
CA LEU A 199 -30.26 23.92 0.20
C LEU A 199 -28.82 24.28 -0.23
N PRO A 200 -27.89 24.51 0.72
CA PRO A 200 -26.48 24.68 0.37
C PRO A 200 -25.84 23.34 0.01
N LEU A 201 -24.77 23.36 -0.79
CA LEU A 201 -23.98 22.17 -1.11
C LEU A 201 -23.49 21.43 0.15
N SER A 202 -23.13 22.17 1.20
CA SER A 202 -22.69 21.61 2.48
C SER A 202 -23.74 20.71 3.14
N ALA A 203 -25.03 20.95 2.91
CA ALA A 203 -26.09 20.10 3.44
C ALA A 203 -26.05 18.71 2.82
N VAL A 204 -25.80 18.60 1.51
CA VAL A 204 -25.65 17.31 0.81
C VAL A 204 -24.42 16.57 1.35
N VAL A 205 -23.28 17.25 1.45
CA VAL A 205 -22.03 16.66 1.95
C VAL A 205 -22.19 16.11 3.36
N GLU A 206 -22.83 16.88 4.25
CA GLU A 206 -23.02 16.47 5.64
C GLU A 206 -24.06 15.34 5.77
N ALA A 207 -25.13 15.37 4.97
CA ALA A 207 -26.12 14.30 4.93
C ALA A 207 -25.45 12.97 4.52
N VAL A 208 -24.69 12.97 3.43
CA VAL A 208 -23.98 11.77 2.96
C VAL A 208 -22.98 11.27 4.00
N ARG A 209 -22.22 12.17 4.64
CA ARG A 209 -21.26 11.82 5.69
C ARG A 209 -21.91 11.12 6.90
N ARG A 210 -23.12 11.52 7.28
CA ARG A 210 -23.86 10.94 8.42
C ARG A 210 -24.63 9.66 8.09
N SER A 211 -24.86 9.39 6.81
CA SER A 211 -25.74 8.29 6.36
C SER A 211 -25.01 6.98 6.03
N ASN A 212 -23.73 6.85 6.37
CA ASN A 212 -22.94 5.64 6.06
C ASN A 212 -22.23 5.06 7.30
N ALA A 213 -23.01 4.67 8.31
CA ALA A 213 -22.47 4.10 9.55
C ALA A 213 -23.39 3.03 10.14
N ASN A 214 -22.79 1.98 10.72
CA ASN A 214 -23.51 1.09 11.62
C ASN A 214 -23.36 1.59 13.06
N VAL A 215 -24.36 1.33 13.90
CA VAL A 215 -24.35 1.69 15.32
C VAL A 215 -24.60 0.45 16.19
N GLY A 216 -23.90 0.35 17.32
CA GLY A 216 -24.12 -0.70 18.31
C GLY A 216 -25.07 -0.21 19.40
N GLY A 217 -26.08 -1.01 19.74
CA GLY A 217 -27.07 -0.72 20.79
C GLY A 217 -26.87 -1.53 22.08
N ASN A 218 -25.68 -2.11 22.27
CA ASN A 218 -25.35 -3.05 23.34
C ASN A 218 -26.24 -4.31 23.32
N VAL A 219 -26.47 -4.95 24.47
CA VAL A 219 -27.26 -6.16 24.61
C VAL A 219 -28.54 -5.93 25.41
N ILE A 220 -29.58 -6.69 25.08
CA ILE A 220 -30.78 -6.85 25.89
C ILE A 220 -30.73 -8.27 26.46
N GLU A 221 -30.80 -8.40 27.78
CA GLU A 221 -30.93 -9.72 28.40
C GLU A 221 -32.38 -10.19 28.33
N SER A 222 -32.59 -11.39 27.79
CA SER A 222 -33.90 -12.03 27.72
C SER A 222 -33.75 -13.54 27.84
N ASN A 223 -34.49 -14.15 28.77
CA ASN A 223 -34.48 -15.60 29.05
C ASN A 223 -33.08 -16.18 29.30
N GLY A 224 -32.20 -15.44 30.00
CA GLY A 224 -30.83 -15.86 30.28
C GLY A 224 -29.88 -15.82 29.07
N ALA A 225 -30.32 -15.22 27.94
CA ALA A 225 -29.50 -14.99 26.76
C ALA A 225 -29.32 -13.48 26.52
N TRP A 226 -28.16 -13.10 25.98
CA TRP A 226 -27.89 -11.73 25.53
C TRP A 226 -28.25 -11.57 24.06
N LEU A 227 -29.22 -10.70 23.77
CA LEU A 227 -29.62 -10.32 22.44
C LEU A 227 -28.88 -9.04 22.03
N ILE A 228 -28.00 -9.14 21.03
CA ILE A 228 -27.21 -8.01 20.55
C ILE A 228 -28.09 -7.08 19.71
N VAL A 229 -28.14 -5.80 20.09
CA VAL A 229 -28.84 -4.76 19.34
C VAL A 229 -27.85 -4.09 18.39
N ARG A 230 -28.21 -4.03 17.10
CA ARG A 230 -27.39 -3.42 16.05
C ARG A 230 -28.25 -2.59 15.10
N GLY A 231 -27.86 -1.35 14.88
CA GLY A 231 -28.35 -0.52 13.77
C GLY A 231 -27.52 -0.75 12.51
N VAL A 232 -28.20 -1.06 11.40
CA VAL A 232 -27.58 -1.26 10.08
C VAL A 232 -27.84 -0.02 9.24
N GLY A 233 -26.77 0.70 8.89
CA GLY A 233 -26.84 1.94 8.13
C GLY A 233 -25.70 2.10 7.10
N LEU A 234 -25.04 1.00 6.75
CA LEU A 234 -24.06 0.99 5.66
C LEU A 234 -24.76 1.07 4.30
N ILE A 235 -24.28 1.98 3.45
CA ILE A 235 -24.68 2.09 2.05
C ILE A 235 -24.16 0.87 1.29
N ARG A 236 -25.02 0.22 0.50
CA ARG A 236 -24.65 -0.96 -0.31
C ARG A 236 -24.94 -0.78 -1.79
N SER A 237 -25.82 0.14 -2.14
CA SER A 237 -26.31 0.32 -3.50
C SER A 237 -26.44 1.79 -3.87
N ILE A 238 -26.58 2.04 -5.18
CA ILE A 238 -26.93 3.38 -5.70
C ILE A 238 -28.26 3.86 -5.10
N ASP A 239 -29.23 2.95 -4.92
CA ASP A 239 -30.55 3.30 -4.40
C ASP A 239 -30.50 3.75 -2.94
N ASP A 240 -29.57 3.20 -2.14
CA ASP A 240 -29.35 3.67 -0.78
C ASP A 240 -28.84 5.12 -0.77
N VAL A 241 -27.92 5.46 -1.68
CA VAL A 241 -27.39 6.82 -1.83
C VAL A 241 -28.48 7.79 -2.28
N LYS A 242 -29.31 7.38 -3.25
CA LYS A 242 -30.43 8.20 -3.76
C LYS A 242 -31.43 8.58 -2.66
N LYS A 243 -31.68 7.67 -1.72
CA LYS A 243 -32.63 7.83 -0.60
C LYS A 243 -32.05 8.54 0.63
N ILE A 244 -30.83 9.06 0.55
CA ILE A 244 -30.28 9.88 1.63
C ILE A 244 -31.10 11.16 1.76
N VAL A 245 -31.60 11.43 2.95
CA VAL A 245 -32.36 12.65 3.26
C VAL A 245 -31.39 13.80 3.51
N ILE A 246 -31.51 14.87 2.73
CA ILE A 246 -30.67 16.07 2.83
C ILE A 246 -31.33 17.12 3.74
N GLY A 247 -32.66 17.19 3.72
CA GLY A 247 -33.42 18.17 4.49
C GLY A 247 -34.93 17.95 4.33
N ALA A 248 -35.71 18.96 4.68
CA ALA A 248 -37.16 18.95 4.49
C ALA A 248 -37.63 20.31 3.99
N SER A 249 -38.59 20.30 3.07
CA SER A 249 -39.29 21.50 2.60
C SER A 249 -40.79 21.34 2.89
N GLY A 250 -41.33 22.20 3.76
CA GLY A 250 -42.74 22.13 4.16
C GLY A 250 -43.14 20.80 4.84
N GLY A 251 -42.21 20.12 5.51
CA GLY A 251 -42.45 18.82 6.15
C GLY A 251 -42.28 17.61 5.22
N VAL A 252 -42.03 17.81 3.93
CA VAL A 252 -41.72 16.74 2.97
C VAL A 252 -40.19 16.56 2.91
N PRO A 253 -39.66 15.34 3.11
CA PRO A 253 -38.23 15.09 3.03
C PRO A 253 -37.71 15.32 1.60
N VAL A 254 -36.52 15.91 1.50
CA VAL A 254 -35.79 16.10 0.25
C VAL A 254 -34.64 15.11 0.19
N TYR A 255 -34.61 14.27 -0.84
CA TYR A 255 -33.64 13.21 -1.07
C TYR A 255 -32.53 13.62 -2.04
N VAL A 256 -31.39 12.91 -2.00
CA VAL A 256 -30.27 13.14 -2.93
C VAL A 256 -30.70 13.06 -4.38
N GLU A 257 -31.52 12.09 -4.77
CA GLU A 257 -32.01 11.96 -6.16
C GLU A 257 -32.78 13.18 -6.69
N GLN A 258 -33.34 14.00 -5.79
CA GLN A 258 -34.08 15.21 -6.17
C GLN A 258 -33.14 16.37 -6.49
N VAL A 259 -31.88 16.33 -6.07
CA VAL A 259 -30.90 17.41 -6.28
C VAL A 259 -29.64 16.97 -7.01
N ALA A 260 -29.47 15.68 -7.27
CA ALA A 260 -28.28 15.11 -7.91
C ALA A 260 -28.61 13.87 -8.73
N ASP A 261 -27.80 13.59 -9.75
CA ASP A 261 -27.74 12.29 -10.40
C ASP A 261 -26.75 11.38 -9.68
N VAL A 262 -27.13 10.14 -9.40
CA VAL A 262 -26.29 9.18 -8.67
C VAL A 262 -25.98 8.01 -9.57
N ARG A 263 -24.69 7.82 -9.85
CA ARG A 263 -24.20 6.76 -10.74
C ARG A 263 -22.92 6.13 -10.21
N VAL A 264 -22.63 4.94 -10.73
CA VAL A 264 -21.33 4.30 -10.54
C VAL A 264 -20.40 4.77 -11.66
N GLY A 265 -19.38 5.52 -11.26
CA GLY A 265 -18.30 5.98 -12.12
C GLY A 265 -16.96 5.38 -11.70
N ASP A 266 -15.90 6.00 -12.18
CA ASP A 266 -14.52 5.62 -11.87
C ASP A 266 -13.83 6.75 -11.11
N ALA A 267 -13.00 6.38 -10.14
CA ALA A 267 -12.13 7.34 -9.48
C ALA A 267 -11.11 7.92 -10.46
N PHE A 268 -10.58 9.10 -10.12
CA PHE A 268 -9.52 9.74 -10.90
C PHE A 268 -8.31 8.82 -11.05
N ARG A 269 -7.81 8.67 -12.29
CA ARG A 269 -6.70 7.78 -12.62
C ARG A 269 -5.40 8.57 -12.65
N VAL A 270 -4.41 8.11 -11.88
CA VAL A 270 -3.04 8.65 -11.89
C VAL A 270 -2.11 7.93 -12.87
N ALA A 271 -2.46 6.70 -13.28
CA ALA A 271 -1.66 5.88 -14.18
C ALA A 271 -2.54 4.91 -15.00
N SER A 272 -1.99 4.44 -16.13
CA SER A 272 -2.57 3.42 -16.98
C SER A 272 -1.57 2.29 -17.21
N LEU A 273 -2.03 1.04 -17.25
CA LEU A 273 -1.23 -0.12 -17.66
C LEU A 273 -1.67 -0.55 -19.05
N VAL A 274 -0.72 -0.76 -19.96
CA VAL A 274 -1.00 -1.19 -21.33
C VAL A 274 -0.19 -2.44 -21.65
N LYS A 275 -0.88 -3.49 -22.13
CA LYS A 275 -0.26 -4.71 -22.64
C LYS A 275 -0.44 -4.75 -24.15
N GLY A 276 0.68 -4.61 -24.87
CA GLY A 276 0.64 -4.45 -26.33
C GLY A 276 -0.11 -3.18 -26.71
N ALA A 277 -1.29 -3.33 -27.31
CA ALA A 277 -2.14 -2.21 -27.74
C ALA A 277 -3.43 -2.05 -26.92
N LYS A 278 -3.61 -2.84 -25.83
CA LYS A 278 -4.83 -2.83 -25.02
C LYS A 278 -4.54 -2.36 -23.60
N GLU A 279 -5.42 -1.55 -23.07
CA GLU A 279 -5.40 -1.22 -21.64
C GLU A 279 -5.64 -2.49 -20.82
N ALA A 280 -4.92 -2.63 -19.71
CA ALA A 280 -4.93 -3.78 -18.84
C ALA A 280 -5.01 -3.38 -17.37
N VAL A 281 -5.31 -4.36 -16.54
CA VAL A 281 -5.17 -4.30 -15.09
C VAL A 281 -4.10 -5.31 -14.70
N GLY A 282 -3.28 -4.98 -13.71
CA GLY A 282 -2.23 -5.88 -13.26
C GLY A 282 -1.77 -5.58 -11.85
N GLY A 283 -0.77 -6.33 -11.44
CA GLY A 283 -0.07 -6.12 -10.20
C GLY A 283 1.44 -6.29 -10.37
N VAL A 284 2.16 -5.67 -9.46
CA VAL A 284 3.60 -5.82 -9.30
C VAL A 284 3.84 -6.41 -7.93
N VAL A 285 4.44 -7.60 -7.89
CA VAL A 285 4.94 -8.20 -6.66
C VAL A 285 6.31 -7.60 -6.36
N VAL A 286 6.41 -7.02 -5.18
CA VAL A 286 7.63 -6.41 -4.66
C VAL A 286 8.19 -7.32 -3.57
N ALA A 287 9.40 -7.86 -3.79
CA ALA A 287 10.11 -8.65 -2.80
C ALA A 287 10.71 -7.77 -1.72
N ARG A 288 10.75 -8.28 -0.49
CA ARG A 288 11.38 -7.64 0.66
C ARG A 288 12.89 -7.61 0.47
N THR A 289 13.52 -6.52 0.89
CA THR A 289 14.98 -6.38 0.88
C THR A 289 15.65 -7.52 1.65
N GLY A 290 16.70 -8.11 1.07
CA GLY A 290 17.46 -9.21 1.67
C GLY A 290 16.82 -10.60 1.56
N THR A 291 15.70 -10.74 0.84
CA THR A 291 15.09 -12.05 0.55
C THR A 291 15.63 -12.66 -0.74
N ASN A 292 15.51 -13.97 -0.89
CA ASN A 292 15.88 -14.66 -2.11
C ASN A 292 14.79 -14.45 -3.18
N THR A 293 15.07 -13.59 -4.15
CA THR A 293 14.17 -13.25 -5.26
C THR A 293 13.63 -14.48 -5.99
N LYS A 294 14.47 -15.49 -6.24
CA LYS A 294 14.04 -16.71 -6.92
C LYS A 294 13.00 -17.49 -6.11
N GLU A 295 13.22 -17.63 -4.81
CA GLU A 295 12.28 -18.32 -3.92
C GLU A 295 10.93 -17.62 -3.86
N VAL A 296 10.92 -16.28 -3.79
CA VAL A 296 9.68 -15.48 -3.81
C VAL A 296 8.93 -15.70 -5.12
N ILE A 297 9.62 -15.66 -6.27
CA ILE A 297 9.00 -15.88 -7.58
C ILE A 297 8.41 -17.30 -7.69
N ASP A 298 9.13 -18.32 -7.22
CA ASP A 298 8.65 -19.70 -7.26
C ASP A 298 7.43 -19.89 -6.35
N ALA A 299 7.43 -19.27 -5.16
CA ALA A 299 6.31 -19.32 -4.23
C ALA A 299 5.07 -18.56 -4.73
N VAL A 300 5.26 -17.45 -5.45
CA VAL A 300 4.16 -16.70 -6.09
C VAL A 300 3.51 -17.48 -7.23
N LYS A 301 4.26 -18.35 -7.91
CA LYS A 301 3.77 -19.15 -9.04
C LYS A 301 3.09 -20.46 -8.63
N ALA A 302 3.34 -20.94 -7.42
CA ALA A 302 2.82 -22.22 -6.90
C ALA A 302 1.33 -22.12 -6.54
#